data_AF-A0A1A6FSF9-F1
#
_entry.id   AF-A0A1A6FSF9-F1
#
_cell.length_a   1.000
_cell.length_b   1.000
_cell.length_c   1.000
_cell.angle_alpha   90.00
_cell.angle_beta   90.00
_cell.angle_gamma   90.00
#
_symmetry.space_group_name_H-M   'P 1'
#
loop_
_entity.id
_entity.type
_entity.pdbx_description
1 polymer ?
#
loop_
_entity_poly.entity_id
_entity_poly.type
_entity_poly.pdbx_seq_one_letter_code
_entity_poly.pdbx_strand_id
1 'polypeptide(L)'
;EIQQQRAAQKLIYTFNQVKPQTIPYTPRFLEVFLIYCHSANQWLTIEKYMTGEFRKYNNNNGDEITPTNTLEELMLAFSHWTYEYTRGELLVLDLQ
;
A
#
# COMPACT_ATOMS: atom_id res chain seq x y z
N GLU A 1 -6.64 4.73 10.25
CA GLU A 1 -7.19 4.48 8.90
C GLU A 1 -6.95 5.55 7.85
N ILE A 2 -7.87 6.48 7.56
CA ILE A 2 -7.83 7.26 6.31
C ILE A 2 -6.51 8.02 6.12
N GLN A 3 -6.01 8.68 7.17
CA GLN A 3 -4.75 9.43 7.10
C GLN A 3 -3.52 8.51 6.92
N GLN A 4 -3.55 7.30 7.51
CA GLN A 4 -2.50 6.30 7.35
C GLN A 4 -2.45 5.81 5.88
N GLN A 5 -3.58 5.44 5.30
CA GLN A 5 -3.65 5.04 3.89
C GLN A 5 -3.28 6.20 2.96
N ARG A 6 -3.66 7.44 3.29
CA ARG A 6 -3.26 8.64 2.53
C ARG A 6 -1.75 8.90 2.59
N ALA A 7 -1.07 8.61 3.70
CA ALA A 7 0.38 8.71 3.79
C ALA A 7 1.06 7.68 2.86
N ALA A 8 0.60 6.42 2.89
CA ALA A 8 1.08 5.37 1.98
C ALA A 8 0.81 5.71 0.50
N GLN A 9 -0.35 6.33 0.19
CA GLN A 9 -0.66 6.85 -1.15
C GLN A 9 0.34 7.90 -1.64
N LYS A 10 0.76 8.82 -0.77
CA LYS A 10 1.75 9.83 -1.15
C LYS A 10 3.12 9.19 -1.43
N LEU A 11 3.51 8.22 -0.61
CA LEU A 11 4.77 7.49 -0.81
C LEU A 11 4.76 6.67 -2.10
N ILE A 12 3.70 5.90 -2.38
CA ILE A 12 3.62 5.09 -3.61
C ILE A 12 3.54 5.99 -4.85
N TYR A 13 2.89 7.15 -4.75
CA TYR A 13 2.87 8.14 -5.81
C TYR A 13 4.29 8.59 -6.17
N THR A 14 5.09 8.99 -5.17
CA THR A 14 6.49 9.36 -5.37
C THR A 14 7.32 8.19 -5.89
N PHE A 15 7.17 7.00 -5.31
CA PHE A 15 7.86 5.79 -5.77
C PHE A 15 7.66 5.53 -7.26
N ASN A 16 6.41 5.67 -7.74
CA ASN A 16 6.08 5.48 -9.14
C ASN A 16 6.72 6.52 -10.08
N GLN A 17 7.05 7.71 -9.59
CA GLN A 17 7.76 8.73 -10.37
C GLN A 17 9.27 8.47 -10.46
N VAL A 18 9.86 7.85 -9.43
CA VAL A 18 11.32 7.68 -9.33
C VAL A 18 11.80 6.26 -9.65
N LYS A 19 10.92 5.26 -9.65
CA LYS A 19 11.29 3.88 -10.01
C LYS A 19 11.83 3.82 -11.45
N PRO A 20 12.77 2.90 -11.75
CA PRO A 20 13.26 2.71 -13.11
C PRO A 20 12.13 2.48 -14.12
N GLN A 21 12.22 3.12 -15.28
CA GLN A 21 11.21 3.00 -16.35
C GLN A 21 11.10 1.57 -16.92
N THR A 22 12.12 0.74 -16.70
CA THR A 22 12.12 -0.68 -17.08
C THR A 22 11.14 -1.52 -16.26
N ILE A 23 10.65 -1.03 -15.12
CA ILE A 23 9.67 -1.73 -14.28
C ILE A 23 8.25 -1.37 -14.75
N PRO A 24 7.46 -2.33 -15.26
CA PRO A 24 6.20 -2.03 -15.95
C PRO A 24 5.02 -1.77 -14.99
N TYR A 25 5.11 -2.21 -13.73
CA TYR A 25 4.01 -2.08 -12.77
C TYR A 25 4.00 -0.71 -12.10
N THR A 26 2.79 -0.21 -11.84
CA THR A 26 2.52 1.07 -11.16
C THR A 26 1.53 0.82 -10.02
N PRO A 27 2.01 0.31 -8.86
CA PRO A 27 1.17 0.01 -7.70
C PRO A 27 0.45 1.25 -7.16
N ARG A 28 -0.70 1.04 -6.50
CA ARG A 28 -1.53 2.11 -5.93
C ARG A 28 -2.31 1.61 -4.72
N PHE A 29 -2.49 2.49 -3.74
CA PHE A 29 -3.44 2.28 -2.63
C PHE A 29 -4.80 2.90 -3.00
N LEU A 30 -5.89 2.25 -2.58
CA LEU A 30 -7.24 2.75 -2.78
C LEU A 30 -7.50 4.04 -1.98
N GLU A 31 -8.35 4.91 -2.50
CA GLU A 31 -8.89 6.01 -1.70
C GLU A 31 -9.93 5.51 -0.71
N VAL A 32 -9.85 6.02 0.51
CA VAL A 32 -10.76 5.71 1.60
C VAL A 32 -11.53 6.96 1.98
N PHE A 33 -12.84 6.81 2.15
CA PHE A 33 -13.75 7.88 2.56
C PHE A 33 -14.32 7.59 3.95
N LEU A 34 -14.58 8.65 4.71
CA LEU A 34 -15.31 8.57 5.97
C LEU A 34 -16.80 8.75 5.68
N ILE A 35 -17.64 7.83 6.17
CA ILE A 35 -19.09 7.93 6.07
C ILE A 35 -19.73 7.73 7.44
N TYR A 36 -20.77 8.50 7.73
CA TYR A 36 -21.64 8.24 8.87
C TYR A 36 -22.83 7.40 8.45
N CYS A 37 -22.98 6.21 9.04
CA CYS A 37 -24.10 5.31 8.77
C CYS A 37 -25.18 5.52 9.84
N HIS A 38 -26.28 6.20 9.47
CA HIS A 38 -27.37 6.51 10.40
C HIS A 38 -28.09 5.27 10.94
N SER A 39 -28.34 4.25 10.10
CA SER A 39 -29.05 3.03 10.52
C SER A 39 -28.26 2.21 11.54
N ALA A 40 -26.93 2.28 11.49
CA ALA A 40 -26.03 1.62 12.44
C ALA A 40 -25.48 2.57 13.51
N ASN A 41 -25.87 3.85 13.48
CA ASN A 41 -25.42 4.92 14.37
C ASN A 41 -23.89 4.94 14.61
N GLN A 42 -23.11 4.81 13.54
CA GLN A 42 -21.64 4.69 13.62
C GLN A 42 -20.93 5.31 12.41
N TRP A 43 -19.67 5.71 12.62
CA TRP A 43 -18.76 6.10 11.55
C TRP A 43 -18.07 4.87 10.96
N LEU A 44 -17.97 4.83 9.63
CA LEU A 44 -17.33 3.76 8.88
C LEU A 44 -16.36 4.35 7.86
N THR A 45 -15.38 3.53 7.45
CA THR A 45 -14.56 3.78 6.27
C THR A 45 -15.08 2.98 5.09
N ILE A 46 -15.10 3.60 3.90
CA ILE A 46 -15.48 2.92 2.67
C ILE A 46 -14.40 3.11 1.61
N GLU A 47 -14.20 2.08 0.78
CA GLU A 47 -13.28 2.09 -0.35
C GLU A 47 -13.85 1.27 -1.50
N LYS A 48 -13.22 1.36 -2.68
CA LYS A 48 -13.69 0.66 -3.87
C LYS A 48 -13.44 -0.85 -3.73
N TYR A 49 -14.48 -1.65 -3.92
CA TYR A 49 -14.35 -3.10 -4.02
C TYR A 49 -13.43 -3.51 -5.19
N MET A 50 -12.47 -4.40 -4.92
CA MET A 50 -11.59 -4.99 -5.92
C MET A 50 -12.00 -6.44 -6.17
N THR A 51 -12.24 -6.78 -7.44
CA THR A 51 -12.46 -8.17 -7.87
C THR A 51 -11.13 -8.84 -8.12
N GLY A 52 -11.00 -10.09 -7.71
CA GLY A 52 -9.78 -10.89 -7.87
C GLY A 52 -9.39 -11.58 -6.58
N GLU A 53 -8.22 -12.19 -6.59
CA GLU A 53 -7.67 -12.82 -5.40
C GLU A 53 -6.95 -11.77 -4.54
N PHE A 54 -7.42 -11.59 -3.32
CA PHE A 54 -6.77 -10.73 -2.34
C PHE A 54 -5.59 -11.49 -1.73
N ARG A 55 -4.38 -10.90 -1.81
CA ARG A 55 -3.14 -11.55 -1.38
C ARG A 55 -2.26 -10.57 -0.63
N LYS A 56 -1.60 -11.07 0.40
CA LYS A 56 -0.68 -10.29 1.24
C LYS A 56 0.77 -10.55 0.83
N TYR A 57 1.55 -9.48 0.62
CA TYR A 57 2.96 -9.56 0.22
C TYR A 57 3.90 -9.55 1.44
N ASN A 58 3.58 -8.75 2.45
CA ASN A 58 4.26 -8.75 3.74
C ASN A 58 3.31 -8.39 4.88
N ASN A 59 3.73 -8.57 6.13
CA ASN A 59 2.90 -8.29 7.31
C ASN A 59 3.54 -7.27 8.27
N ASN A 60 2.80 -6.93 9.31
CA ASN A 60 3.22 -6.03 10.38
C ASN A 60 4.39 -6.54 11.25
N ASN A 61 4.75 -7.81 11.16
CA ASN A 61 5.91 -8.40 11.85
C ASN A 61 7.18 -8.36 10.97
N GLY A 62 7.07 -7.92 9.72
CA GLY A 62 8.17 -7.90 8.76
C GLY A 62 8.39 -9.23 8.02
N ASP A 63 7.47 -10.20 8.15
CA ASP A 63 7.53 -11.40 7.32
C ASP A 63 7.13 -11.06 5.89
N GLU A 64 7.86 -11.61 4.92
CA GLU A 64 7.63 -11.40 3.48
C GLU A 64 7.37 -12.73 2.77
N ILE A 65 6.59 -12.71 1.69
CA ILE A 65 6.53 -13.86 0.78
C ILE A 65 7.86 -14.04 0.04
N THR A 66 8.15 -15.26 -0.41
CA THR A 66 9.18 -15.46 -1.44
C THR A 66 8.62 -14.99 -2.78
N PRO A 67 9.14 -13.92 -3.41
CA PRO A 67 8.58 -13.42 -4.65
C PRO A 67 8.82 -14.41 -5.79
N THR A 68 7.80 -14.59 -6.62
CA THR A 68 7.78 -15.51 -7.76
C THR A 68 7.67 -14.79 -9.10
N ASN A 69 7.42 -13.48 -9.06
CA ASN A 69 7.27 -12.63 -10.22
C ASN A 69 7.65 -11.17 -9.91
N THR A 70 7.85 -10.39 -10.96
CA THR A 70 8.30 -9.00 -10.89
C THR A 70 7.33 -8.05 -10.16
N LEU A 71 6.03 -8.36 -10.12
CA LEU A 71 5.08 -7.56 -9.33
C LEU A 71 5.35 -7.76 -7.84
N GLU A 72 5.49 -9.01 -7.40
CA GLU A 72 5.80 -9.34 -6.00
C GLU A 72 7.14 -8.76 -5.57
N GLU A 73 8.18 -8.87 -6.40
CA GLU A 73 9.48 -8.21 -6.16
C GLU A 73 9.31 -6.70 -6.00
N LEU A 74 8.50 -6.06 -6.84
CA LEU A 74 8.26 -4.62 -6.76
C LEU A 74 7.55 -4.22 -5.47
N MET A 75 6.55 -4.99 -5.04
CA MET A 75 5.80 -4.72 -3.81
C MET A 75 6.72 -4.80 -2.59
N LEU A 76 7.58 -5.81 -2.50
CA LEU A 76 8.56 -5.92 -1.42
C LEU A 76 9.60 -4.79 -1.48
N ALA A 77 10.11 -4.49 -2.68
CA ALA A 77 11.04 -3.38 -2.91
C ALA A 77 10.44 -2.01 -2.50
N PHE A 78 9.13 -1.81 -2.63
CA PHE A 78 8.47 -0.59 -2.17
C PHE A 78 8.61 -0.42 -0.66
N SER A 79 8.41 -1.48 0.14
CA SER A 79 8.56 -1.40 1.61
C SER A 79 9.97 -0.95 1.99
N HIS A 80 10.99 -1.62 1.43
CA HIS A 80 12.39 -1.24 1.61
C HIS A 80 12.66 0.20 1.16
N TRP A 81 12.16 0.58 -0.02
CA TRP A 81 12.31 1.94 -0.55
C TRP A 81 11.72 3.00 0.37
N THR A 82 10.56 2.76 1.02
CA THR A 82 9.98 3.75 1.93
C THR A 82 10.90 4.06 3.11
N TYR A 83 11.56 3.05 3.66
CA TYR A 83 12.52 3.22 4.75
C TYR A 83 13.72 4.06 4.30
N GLU A 84 14.34 3.69 3.18
CA GLU A 84 15.49 4.41 2.63
C GLU A 84 15.14 5.85 2.23
N TYR A 85 14.03 6.03 1.50
CA TYR A 85 13.59 7.33 1.02
C TYR A 85 13.29 8.32 2.16
N THR A 86 12.73 7.80 3.27
CA THR A 86 12.40 8.59 4.45
C THR A 86 13.54 8.60 5.48
N ARG A 87 14.74 8.13 5.10
CA ARG A 87 15.93 8.13 5.96
C ARG A 87 15.72 7.42 7.29
N GLY A 88 14.95 6.33 7.26
CA GLY A 88 14.64 5.49 8.41
C GLY A 88 13.49 5.98 9.29
N GLU A 89 12.80 7.08 8.92
CA GLU A 89 11.71 7.64 9.73
C GLU A 89 10.38 6.89 9.56
N LEU A 90 10.09 6.39 8.36
CA LEU A 90 8.84 5.70 8.05
C LEU A 90 9.11 4.37 7.35
N LEU A 91 8.33 3.36 7.70
CA LEU A 91 8.31 2.06 7.04
C LEU A 91 6.87 1.69 6.73
N VAL A 92 6.57 1.40 5.47
CA VAL A 92 5.26 0.88 5.06
C VAL A 92 5.34 -0.63 4.98
N LEU A 93 4.52 -1.30 5.81
CA LEU A 93 4.32 -2.76 5.82
C LEU A 93 2.84 -3.05 5.53
N ASP A 94 2.48 -4.33 5.67
CA ASP A 94 1.11 -4.81 5.51
C ASP A 94 0.57 -4.60 4.09
N LEU A 95 1.44 -4.78 3.09
CA LEU A 95 1.08 -4.68 1.68
C LEU A 95 0.19 -5.85 1.27
N GLN A 96 -0.97 -5.55 0.68
CA GLN A 96 -2.00 -6.51 0.30
C GLN A 96 -2.84 -6.00 -0.89
#